data_AF-A9CM12-F1
#
_entry.id   AF-A9CM12-F1
#
_cell.length_a   1.000
_cell.length_b   1.000
_cell.length_c   1.000
_cell.angle_alpha   90.00
_cell.angle_beta   90.00
_cell.angle_gamma   90.00
#
_symmetry.space_group_name_H-M   'P 1'
#
loop_
_entity.id
_entity.type
_entity.pdbx_description
1 polymer ?
#
loop_
_entity_poly.entity_id
_entity_poly.type
_entity_poly.pdbx_seq_one_letter_code
_entity_poly.pdbx_strand_id
1 'polypeptide(L)'
;GDRRGRVVQFCEKPKGADLKAMQVDTTLLGLPPQDARLNPYIASMGVYVFRTDVLLRLLRWRYPTSNDFGSEILPAAVKEHNVQAYIFRDYWEDIGTIKSFYNANLALTEEFPKFEFYDPKTPFYTSPRFLPPTKIDNCKIKDAIISHGCFLRECTVEHSIIGERSRLDCGVEL
;
A
#
# COMPACT_ATOMS: atom_id res chain seq x y z
N GLY A 1 -2.75 -20.13 -10.60
CA GLY A 1 -2.14 -21.01 -9.59
C GLY A 1 -2.79 -22.38 -9.67
N ASP A 2 -2.22 -23.39 -9.02
CA ASP A 2 -2.94 -24.66 -8.84
C ASP A 2 -3.97 -24.56 -7.68
N ARG A 3 -4.76 -25.63 -7.48
CA ARG A 3 -5.78 -25.71 -6.40
C ARG A 3 -5.20 -25.66 -4.98
N ARG A 4 -3.88 -25.71 -4.82
CA ARG A 4 -3.19 -25.66 -3.52
C ARG A 4 -2.57 -24.29 -3.25
N GLY A 5 -2.77 -23.30 -4.12
CA GLY A 5 -2.16 -21.97 -4.01
C GLY A 5 -0.75 -21.88 -4.57
N ARG A 6 -0.25 -22.91 -5.26
CA ARG A 6 1.07 -22.87 -5.89
C ARG A 6 1.05 -21.92 -7.07
N VAL A 7 2.06 -21.05 -7.13
CA VAL A 7 2.31 -20.19 -8.29
C VAL A 7 2.93 -21.06 -9.38
N VAL A 8 2.28 -21.08 -10.54
CA VAL A 8 2.72 -21.86 -11.73
C VAL A 8 3.25 -20.96 -12.84
N GLN A 9 2.84 -19.70 -12.84
CA GLN A 9 3.23 -18.70 -13.82
C GLN A 9 3.27 -17.35 -13.13
N PHE A 10 4.29 -16.55 -13.46
CA PHE A 10 4.47 -15.20 -12.99
C PHE A 10 4.87 -14.33 -14.19
N CYS A 11 4.26 -13.17 -14.32
CA CYS A 11 4.57 -12.22 -15.38
C CYS A 11 4.56 -10.80 -14.80
N GLU A 12 5.64 -10.04 -14.99
CA GLU A 12 5.69 -8.66 -14.51
C GLU A 12 4.97 -7.74 -15.51
N LYS A 13 3.99 -6.98 -15.02
CA LYS A 13 3.27 -5.93 -15.74
C LYS A 13 2.80 -6.35 -17.16
N PRO A 14 2.09 -7.49 -17.31
CA PRO A 14 1.62 -7.98 -18.60
C PRO A 14 0.63 -7.00 -19.24
N LYS A 15 0.62 -6.94 -20.58
CA LYS A 15 -0.28 -6.08 -21.37
C LYS A 15 -0.96 -6.87 -22.47
N GLY A 16 -2.12 -6.39 -22.93
CA GLY A 16 -2.82 -6.96 -24.09
C GLY A 16 -3.19 -8.43 -23.92
N ALA A 17 -2.70 -9.28 -24.83
CA ALA A 17 -2.98 -10.71 -24.82
C ALA A 17 -2.39 -11.42 -23.59
N ASP A 18 -1.20 -11.02 -23.15
CA ASP A 18 -0.53 -11.62 -21.99
C ASP A 18 -1.31 -11.35 -20.70
N LEU A 19 -1.92 -10.16 -20.58
CA LEU A 19 -2.77 -9.85 -19.43
C LEU A 19 -3.99 -10.78 -19.41
N LYS A 20 -4.65 -10.97 -20.56
CA LYS A 20 -5.81 -11.89 -20.66
C LYS A 20 -5.43 -13.34 -20.32
N ALA A 21 -4.23 -13.77 -20.71
CA ALA A 21 -3.73 -15.11 -20.40
C ALA A 21 -3.44 -15.33 -18.90
N MET A 22 -3.26 -14.24 -18.13
CA MET A 22 -3.01 -14.30 -16.68
C MET A 22 -4.28 -14.31 -15.82
N GLN A 23 -5.47 -14.37 -16.43
CA GLN A 23 -6.72 -14.52 -15.69
C GLN A 23 -6.76 -15.84 -14.92
N VAL A 24 -7.21 -15.76 -13.68
CA VAL A 24 -7.33 -16.90 -12.78
C VAL A 24 -8.66 -16.87 -12.06
N ASP A 25 -9.20 -18.05 -11.78
CA ASP A 25 -10.35 -18.18 -10.90
C ASP A 25 -9.91 -17.91 -9.45
N THR A 26 -10.16 -16.69 -8.98
CA THR A 26 -9.77 -16.25 -7.65
C THR A 26 -10.68 -16.83 -6.55
N THR A 27 -11.78 -17.54 -6.89
CA THR A 27 -12.55 -18.31 -5.90
C THR A 27 -11.76 -19.47 -5.30
N LEU A 28 -10.82 -20.04 -6.07
CA LEU A 28 -9.87 -21.07 -5.59
C LEU A 28 -8.98 -20.57 -4.46
N LEU A 29 -8.92 -19.25 -4.27
CA LEU A 29 -8.11 -18.56 -3.28
C LEU A 29 -9.00 -17.93 -2.19
N GLY A 30 -10.28 -18.31 -2.18
CA GLY A 30 -11.25 -17.98 -1.15
C GLY A 30 -11.94 -16.62 -1.32
N LEU A 31 -11.85 -15.98 -2.50
CA LEU A 31 -12.66 -14.80 -2.80
C LEU A 31 -14.13 -15.21 -3.06
N PRO A 32 -15.12 -14.43 -2.60
CA PRO A 32 -16.52 -14.64 -2.95
C PRO A 32 -16.74 -14.65 -4.47
N PRO A 33 -17.71 -15.42 -5.02
CA PRO A 33 -17.92 -15.51 -6.46
C PRO A 33 -18.21 -14.18 -7.16
N GLN A 34 -18.80 -13.21 -6.46
CA GLN A 34 -19.07 -11.87 -7.00
C GLN A 34 -17.76 -11.08 -7.15
N ASP A 35 -16.95 -11.02 -6.10
CA ASP A 35 -15.67 -10.32 -6.10
C ASP A 35 -14.65 -10.97 -7.04
N ALA A 36 -14.69 -12.30 -7.16
CA ALA A 36 -13.81 -13.04 -8.05
C ALA A 36 -14.04 -12.71 -9.54
N ARG A 37 -15.29 -12.40 -9.92
CA ARG A 37 -15.62 -11.95 -11.28
C ARG A 37 -15.12 -10.54 -11.56
N LEU A 38 -15.16 -9.66 -10.55
CA LEU A 38 -14.66 -8.28 -10.67
C LEU A 38 -13.13 -8.23 -10.62
N ASN A 39 -12.50 -9.14 -9.89
CA ASN A 39 -11.05 -9.23 -9.68
C ASN A 39 -10.51 -10.59 -10.15
N PRO A 40 -10.43 -10.83 -11.48
CA PRO A 40 -9.97 -12.10 -12.05
C PRO A 40 -8.43 -12.21 -12.11
N TYR A 41 -7.70 -11.34 -11.42
CA TYR A 41 -6.24 -11.27 -11.45
C TYR A 41 -5.66 -11.30 -10.04
N ILE A 42 -4.43 -11.81 -9.92
CA ILE A 42 -3.62 -11.73 -8.70
C ILE A 42 -2.37 -10.97 -9.05
N ALA A 43 -2.12 -9.89 -8.31
CA ALA A 43 -0.90 -9.10 -8.44
C ALA A 43 0.04 -9.39 -7.27
N SER A 44 1.35 -9.34 -7.53
CA SER A 44 2.34 -9.34 -6.47
C SER A 44 2.39 -7.95 -5.83
N MET A 45 2.36 -7.89 -4.50
CA MET A 45 2.51 -6.66 -3.71
C MET A 45 3.98 -6.29 -3.47
N GLY A 46 4.94 -7.11 -3.91
CA GLY A 46 6.36 -6.89 -3.62
C GLY A 46 6.82 -7.38 -2.25
N VAL A 47 6.01 -8.16 -1.53
CA VAL A 47 6.35 -8.73 -0.22
C VAL A 47 6.52 -10.23 -0.34
N TYR A 48 7.66 -10.75 0.09
CA TYR A 48 8.04 -12.15 -0.11
C TYR A 48 8.65 -12.74 1.16
N VAL A 49 8.33 -14.01 1.44
CA VAL A 49 8.93 -14.79 2.52
C VAL A 49 9.73 -15.93 1.91
N PHE A 50 11.02 -16.01 2.26
CA PHE A 50 11.91 -17.04 1.77
C PHE A 50 12.50 -17.84 2.93
N ARG A 51 12.75 -19.13 2.68
CA ARG A 51 13.75 -19.84 3.50
C ARG A 51 15.12 -19.25 3.20
N THR A 52 15.90 -18.99 4.25
CA THR A 52 17.20 -18.31 4.15
C THR A 52 18.16 -19.02 3.19
N ASP A 53 18.21 -20.36 3.23
CA ASP A 53 19.07 -21.18 2.38
C ASP A 53 18.68 -21.08 0.88
N VAL A 54 17.39 -20.94 0.59
CA VAL A 54 16.89 -20.77 -0.79
C VAL A 54 17.24 -19.37 -1.29
N LEU A 55 17.01 -18.34 -0.49
CA LEU A 55 17.33 -16.96 -0.87
C LEU A 55 18.82 -16.79 -1.18
N LEU A 56 19.69 -17.31 -0.31
CA LEU A 56 21.13 -17.27 -0.54
C LEU A 56 21.51 -17.98 -1.84
N ARG A 57 20.99 -19.20 -2.07
CA ARG A 57 21.24 -19.98 -3.30
C ARG A 57 20.84 -19.23 -4.56
N LEU A 58 19.64 -18.63 -4.54
CA LEU A 58 19.12 -17.85 -5.67
C LEU A 58 20.04 -16.66 -5.98
N LEU A 59 20.43 -15.89 -4.97
CA LEU A 59 21.17 -14.64 -5.17
C LEU A 59 22.65 -14.81 -5.48
N ARG A 60 23.38 -15.71 -4.79
CA ARG A 60 24.84 -15.78 -5.00
C ARG A 60 25.27 -16.77 -6.08
N TRP A 61 24.47 -17.81 -6.34
CA TRP A 61 24.88 -18.90 -7.23
C TRP A 61 24.03 -18.99 -8.49
N ARG A 62 22.71 -18.88 -8.37
CA ARG A 62 21.81 -19.14 -9.50
C ARG A 62 21.62 -17.92 -10.41
N TYR A 63 21.44 -16.74 -9.81
CA TYR A 63 21.18 -15.48 -10.51
C TYR A 63 22.08 -14.34 -9.97
N PRO A 64 23.42 -14.51 -10.00
CA PRO A 64 24.36 -13.55 -9.40
C PRO A 64 24.40 -12.19 -10.11
N THR A 65 23.91 -12.12 -11.35
CA THR A 65 23.88 -10.89 -12.17
C THR A 65 22.48 -10.27 -12.26
N SER A 66 21.49 -10.86 -11.57
CA SER A 66 20.14 -10.33 -11.60
C SER A 66 19.99 -9.08 -10.77
N ASN A 67 19.20 -8.13 -11.27
CA ASN A 67 18.99 -6.82 -10.65
C ASN A 67 17.59 -6.65 -10.08
N ASP A 68 16.62 -7.44 -10.53
CA ASP A 68 15.22 -7.32 -10.10
C ASP A 68 14.65 -8.66 -9.60
N PHE A 69 14.01 -8.62 -8.43
CA PHE A 69 13.38 -9.80 -7.86
C PHE A 69 12.12 -10.22 -8.62
N GLY A 70 11.28 -9.26 -9.03
CA GLY A 70 9.99 -9.45 -9.67
C GLY A 70 10.10 -9.95 -11.10
N SER A 71 10.93 -9.33 -11.94
CA SER A 71 11.05 -9.69 -13.36
C SER A 71 12.00 -10.85 -13.62
N GLU A 72 13.01 -11.05 -12.79
CA GLU A 72 14.09 -12.00 -13.10
C GLU A 72 14.09 -13.19 -12.15
N ILE A 73 14.24 -12.94 -10.84
CA ILE A 73 14.45 -14.01 -9.87
C ILE A 73 13.17 -14.84 -9.66
N LEU A 74 12.02 -14.19 -9.46
CA LEU A 74 10.77 -14.87 -9.15
C LEU A 74 10.23 -15.73 -10.32
N PRO A 75 10.18 -15.26 -11.58
CA PRO A 75 9.72 -16.09 -12.69
C PRO A 75 10.57 -17.34 -12.87
N ALA A 76 11.86 -17.25 -12.56
CA ALA A 76 12.77 -18.37 -12.64
C ALA A 76 12.62 -19.31 -11.42
N ALA A 77 12.49 -18.75 -10.21
CA ALA A 77 12.24 -19.51 -8.99
C ALA A 77 10.91 -20.27 -9.03
N VAL A 78 9.87 -19.74 -9.68
CA VAL A 78 8.57 -20.43 -9.87
C VAL A 78 8.73 -21.75 -10.63
N LYS A 79 9.71 -21.86 -11.55
CA LYS A 79 9.98 -23.07 -12.32
C LYS A 79 10.77 -24.11 -11.53
N GLU A 80 11.67 -23.66 -10.65
CA GLU A 80 12.66 -24.51 -9.98
C GLU A 80 12.28 -24.84 -8.52
N HIS A 81 11.37 -24.07 -7.91
CA HIS A 81 11.03 -24.16 -6.50
C HIS A 81 9.52 -24.21 -6.25
N ASN A 82 9.15 -24.58 -5.03
CA ASN A 82 7.77 -24.51 -4.56
C ASN A 82 7.45 -23.08 -4.11
N VAL A 83 6.92 -22.27 -5.03
CA VAL A 83 6.46 -20.91 -4.74
C VAL A 83 4.96 -20.93 -4.43
N GLN A 84 4.57 -20.37 -3.29
CA GLN A 84 3.19 -20.32 -2.81
C GLN A 84 2.69 -18.88 -2.78
N ALA A 85 1.45 -18.66 -3.22
CA ALA A 85 0.79 -17.38 -3.09
C ALA A 85 0.10 -17.27 -1.74
N TYR A 86 0.19 -16.09 -1.12
CA TYR A 86 -0.58 -15.72 0.05
C TYR A 86 -1.51 -14.56 -0.33
N ILE A 87 -2.80 -14.67 -0.01
CA ILE A 87 -3.78 -13.65 -0.37
C ILE A 87 -3.93 -12.66 0.76
N PHE A 88 -3.60 -11.42 0.46
CA PHE A 88 -3.91 -10.26 1.28
C PHE A 88 -5.25 -9.66 0.85
N ARG A 89 -6.09 -9.26 1.82
CA ARG A 89 -7.46 -8.79 1.57
C ARG A 89 -7.76 -7.43 2.17
N ASP A 90 -6.85 -6.90 2.98
CA ASP A 90 -7.04 -5.62 3.64
C ASP A 90 -6.51 -4.48 2.76
N TYR A 91 -6.55 -3.26 3.29
CA TYR A 91 -6.13 -2.07 2.56
C TYR A 91 -4.67 -2.16 2.10
N TRP A 92 -4.46 -1.91 0.81
CA TRP A 92 -3.14 -1.73 0.20
C TRP A 92 -3.24 -0.70 -0.92
N GLU A 93 -2.29 0.23 -0.95
CA GLU A 93 -2.21 1.27 -1.97
C GLU A 93 -0.75 1.51 -2.35
N ASP A 94 -0.47 1.60 -3.64
CA ASP A 94 0.85 1.99 -4.15
C ASP A 94 0.98 3.53 -4.15
N ILE A 95 1.66 4.06 -3.14
CA ILE A 95 1.92 5.52 -2.99
C ILE A 95 3.19 5.99 -3.71
N GLY A 96 3.69 5.26 -4.70
CA GLY A 96 4.91 5.58 -5.44
C GLY A 96 4.81 6.76 -6.41
N THR A 97 3.60 7.27 -6.69
CA THR A 97 3.39 8.45 -7.57
C THR A 97 2.87 9.63 -6.77
N ILE A 98 3.12 10.87 -7.24
CA ILE A 98 2.60 12.08 -6.59
C ILE A 98 1.08 12.03 -6.43
N LYS A 99 0.36 11.58 -7.47
CA LYS A 99 -1.10 11.50 -7.44
C LYS A 99 -1.60 10.45 -6.44
N SER A 100 -1.01 9.26 -6.43
CA SER A 100 -1.42 8.21 -5.49
C SER A 100 -1.06 8.57 -4.05
N PHE A 101 0.11 9.15 -3.82
CA PHE A 101 0.50 9.70 -2.53
C PHE A 101 -0.49 10.75 -2.03
N TYR A 102 -0.83 11.74 -2.87
CA TYR A 102 -1.78 12.80 -2.53
C TYR A 102 -3.16 12.24 -2.17
N ASN A 103 -3.72 11.39 -3.03
CA ASN A 103 -5.04 10.80 -2.83
C ASN A 103 -5.09 9.93 -1.57
N ALA A 104 -4.07 9.10 -1.33
CA ALA A 104 -4.01 8.23 -0.16
C ALA A 104 -3.93 9.03 1.15
N ASN A 105 -3.22 10.16 1.15
CA ASN A 105 -3.19 11.04 2.31
C ASN A 105 -4.56 11.70 2.53
N LEU A 106 -5.17 12.32 1.52
CA LEU A 106 -6.48 12.98 1.71
C LEU A 106 -7.61 12.01 2.05
N ALA A 107 -7.54 10.75 1.59
CA ALA A 107 -8.50 9.72 1.98
C ALA A 107 -8.55 9.46 3.50
N LEU A 108 -7.50 9.83 4.25
CA LEU A 108 -7.50 9.75 5.71
C LEU A 108 -8.51 10.71 6.35
N THR A 109 -8.93 11.76 5.65
CA THR A 109 -9.86 12.76 6.18
C THR A 109 -11.33 12.41 5.91
N GLU A 110 -11.59 11.30 5.21
CA GLU A 110 -12.93 10.75 5.01
C GLU A 110 -13.56 10.32 6.35
N GLU A 111 -14.89 10.36 6.45
CA GLU A 111 -15.63 9.95 7.66
C GLU A 111 -15.34 8.48 8.05
N PHE A 112 -15.19 7.61 7.05
CA PHE A 112 -14.85 6.21 7.21
C PHE A 112 -13.62 5.88 6.36
N PRO A 113 -12.41 6.21 6.84
CA PRO A 113 -11.20 6.03 6.06
C PRO A 113 -10.94 4.53 5.87
N LYS A 114 -10.46 4.15 4.69
CA LYS A 114 -10.09 2.76 4.39
C LYS A 114 -8.84 2.29 5.14
N PHE A 115 -8.08 3.23 5.70
CA PHE A 115 -6.85 2.99 6.43
C PHE A 115 -6.76 3.91 7.65
N GLU A 116 -6.34 3.35 8.78
CA GLU A 116 -6.24 4.06 10.05
C GLU A 116 -4.85 3.87 10.66
N PHE A 117 -4.21 4.95 11.08
CA PHE A 117 -2.91 4.89 11.77
C PHE A 117 -3.02 4.44 13.23
N TYR A 118 -4.21 4.50 13.82
CA TYR A 118 -4.43 4.45 15.26
C TYR A 118 -5.09 3.15 15.76
N ASP A 119 -4.88 2.02 15.07
CA ASP A 119 -5.29 0.70 15.61
C ASP A 119 -4.48 0.37 16.88
N PRO A 120 -5.11 0.24 18.07
CA PRO A 120 -4.40 -0.06 19.31
C PRO A 120 -3.76 -1.46 19.34
N LYS A 121 -4.16 -2.38 18.46
CA LYS A 121 -3.57 -3.73 18.37
C LYS A 121 -2.30 -3.75 17.53
N THR A 122 -2.24 -2.91 16.50
CA THR A 122 -1.11 -2.81 15.57
C THR A 122 -0.80 -1.34 15.27
N PRO A 123 -0.32 -0.58 16.26
CA PRO A 123 -0.11 0.84 16.09
C PRO A 123 1.07 1.14 15.16
N PHE A 124 0.94 2.20 14.38
CA PHE A 124 2.06 2.76 13.62
C PHE A 124 2.88 3.68 14.53
N TYR A 125 4.18 3.44 14.58
CA TYR A 125 5.10 4.23 15.40
C TYR A 125 5.80 5.31 14.60
N THR A 126 6.02 6.46 15.25
CA THR A 126 6.86 7.56 14.77
C THR A 126 7.69 8.11 15.93
N SER A 127 8.63 9.00 15.64
CA SER A 127 9.46 9.63 16.66
C SER A 127 8.61 10.42 17.66
N PRO A 128 8.79 10.23 18.99
CA PRO A 128 8.11 11.06 19.99
C PRO A 128 8.72 12.46 19.97
N ARG A 129 7.90 13.48 19.69
CA ARG A 129 8.38 14.86 19.52
C ARG A 129 7.98 15.82 20.63
N PHE A 130 7.11 15.40 21.55
CA PHE A 130 6.62 16.22 22.67
C PHE A 130 6.14 17.62 22.25
N LEU A 131 5.51 17.71 21.07
CA LEU A 131 4.96 18.97 20.57
C LEU A 131 3.76 19.39 21.40
N PRO A 132 3.54 20.70 21.60
CA PRO A 132 2.34 21.18 22.27
C PRO A 132 1.09 20.84 21.45
N PRO A 133 -0.09 20.81 22.08
CA PRO A 133 -1.36 20.79 21.36
C PRO A 133 -1.45 21.97 20.39
N THR A 134 -2.12 21.75 19.26
CA THR A 134 -2.32 22.80 18.26
C THR A 134 -3.23 23.91 18.77
N LYS A 135 -2.85 25.16 18.50
CA LYS A 135 -3.66 26.35 18.81
C LYS A 135 -4.46 26.78 17.59
N ILE A 136 -5.77 26.98 17.78
CA ILE A 136 -6.72 27.36 16.75
C ILE A 136 -7.47 28.60 17.24
N ASP A 137 -7.53 29.64 16.41
CA ASP A 137 -8.14 30.93 16.73
C ASP A 137 -9.03 31.39 15.58
N ASN A 138 -10.36 31.35 15.79
CA ASN A 138 -11.37 31.78 14.81
C ASN A 138 -11.24 31.13 13.40
N CYS A 139 -11.03 29.82 13.33
CA CYS A 139 -10.89 29.09 12.05
C CYS A 139 -12.13 28.26 11.70
N LYS A 140 -12.35 28.01 10.41
CA LYS A 140 -13.31 27.01 9.91
C LYS A 140 -12.53 25.77 9.44
N ILE A 141 -12.82 24.62 10.02
CA ILE A 141 -12.12 23.36 9.72
C ILE A 141 -13.16 22.30 9.37
N LYS A 142 -13.03 21.66 8.22
CA LYS A 142 -13.95 20.65 7.72
C LYS A 142 -13.18 19.54 7.00
N ASP A 143 -13.52 18.28 7.27
CA ASP A 143 -12.93 17.10 6.62
C ASP A 143 -11.39 17.16 6.59
N ALA A 144 -10.77 17.49 7.72
CA ALA A 144 -9.34 17.80 7.79
C ALA A 144 -8.67 17.20 9.03
N ILE A 145 -7.37 16.88 8.90
CA ILE A 145 -6.52 16.40 9.99
C ILE A 145 -5.50 17.47 10.34
N ILE A 146 -5.45 17.87 11.61
CA ILE A 146 -4.48 18.85 12.11
C ILE A 146 -3.50 18.18 13.07
N SER A 147 -2.23 18.11 12.67
CA SER A 147 -1.15 17.53 13.49
C SER A 147 -0.80 18.44 14.67
N HIS A 148 0.08 17.95 15.57
CA HIS A 148 0.53 18.69 16.74
C HIS A 148 1.44 19.89 16.43
N GLY A 149 1.48 20.85 17.35
CA GLY A 149 2.36 22.02 17.30
C GLY A 149 1.98 23.09 16.28
N CYS A 150 0.78 23.04 15.71
CA CYS A 150 0.34 24.02 14.71
C CYS A 150 -0.25 25.28 15.35
N PHE A 151 -0.25 26.38 14.59
CA PHE A 151 -0.91 27.63 14.92
C PHE A 151 -1.78 28.08 13.75
N LEU A 152 -3.09 28.08 13.94
CA LEU A 152 -4.06 28.49 12.94
C LEU A 152 -4.80 29.74 13.45
N ARG A 153 -4.88 30.78 12.63
CA ARG A 153 -5.58 32.03 12.95
C ARG A 153 -6.43 32.48 11.77
N GLU A 154 -7.73 32.69 12.00
CA GLU A 154 -8.64 33.35 11.05
C GLU A 154 -8.55 32.78 9.62
N CYS A 155 -8.56 31.45 9.52
CA CYS A 155 -8.36 30.72 8.27
C CYS A 155 -9.44 29.65 8.02
N THR A 156 -9.55 29.19 6.78
CA THR A 156 -10.42 28.09 6.38
C THR A 156 -9.56 26.90 5.92
N VAL A 157 -9.86 25.71 6.42
CA VAL A 157 -9.20 24.46 6.04
C VAL A 157 -10.28 23.42 5.71
N GLU A 158 -10.34 23.00 4.45
CA GLU A 158 -11.27 22.00 3.95
C GLU A 158 -10.50 20.87 3.24
N HIS A 159 -10.90 19.62 3.48
CA HIS A 159 -10.37 18.43 2.79
C HIS A 159 -8.83 18.39 2.72
N SER A 160 -8.17 18.62 3.86
CA SER A 160 -6.74 18.91 3.94
C SER A 160 -6.06 18.25 5.14
N ILE A 161 -4.76 17.98 5.00
CA ILE A 161 -3.91 17.51 6.11
C ILE A 161 -2.85 18.54 6.42
N ILE A 162 -2.88 19.04 7.65
CA ILE A 162 -1.92 20.02 8.16
C ILE A 162 -0.85 19.29 8.97
N GLY A 163 0.35 19.24 8.43
CA GLY A 163 1.51 18.60 9.07
C GLY A 163 1.99 19.35 10.31
N GLU A 164 2.81 18.68 11.13
CA GLU A 164 3.32 19.23 12.38
C GLU A 164 3.97 20.61 12.23
N ARG A 165 3.82 21.48 13.24
CA ARG A 165 4.47 22.81 13.31
C ARG A 165 4.02 23.81 12.23
N SER A 166 2.96 23.52 11.49
CA SER A 166 2.44 24.43 10.46
C SER A 166 1.87 25.71 11.08
N ARG A 167 1.99 26.82 10.35
CA ARG A 167 1.41 28.12 10.71
C ARG A 167 0.53 28.62 9.58
N LEU A 168 -0.75 28.82 9.86
CA LEU A 168 -1.71 29.42 8.94
C LEU A 168 -2.16 30.77 9.51
N ASP A 169 -1.87 31.82 8.76
CA ASP A 169 -2.21 33.20 9.12
C ASP A 169 -3.60 33.60 8.59
N CYS A 170 -4.04 34.78 9.00
CA CYS A 170 -5.36 35.33 8.68
C CYS A 170 -5.61 35.38 7.15
N GLY A 171 -6.79 34.92 6.74
CA GLY A 171 -7.24 34.92 5.35
C GLY A 171 -6.74 33.75 4.50
N VAL A 172 -5.98 32.80 5.07
CA VAL A 172 -5.58 31.58 4.35
C VAL A 172 -6.80 30.66 4.13
N GLU A 173 -6.91 30.14 2.91
CA GLU A 173 -7.89 29.13 2.51
C GLU A 173 -7.14 27.92 1.94
N LEU A 174 -7.33 26.76 2.56
CA LEU A 174 -6.77 25.47 2.15
C LEU A 174 -7.89 24.47 1.89
#